data_AF-A0A2V7TUQ0-F1
#
_entry.id   AF-A0A2V7TUQ0-F1
#
_cell.length_a   1.000
_cell.length_b   1.000
_cell.length_c   1.000
_cell.angle_alpha   90.00
_cell.angle_beta   90.00
_cell.angle_gamma   90.00
#
_symmetry.space_group_name_H-M   'P 1'
#
loop_
_entity.id
_entity.type
_entity.pdbx_description
1 polymer ?
#
loop_
_entity_poly.entity_id
_entity_poly.type
_entity_poly.pdbx_seq_one_letter_code
_entity_poly.pdbx_strand_id
1 'polypeptide(L)' 'MCLMLASALHSIAVGNLLPARVKTVCVDITESVPVKLSNRGTLHAVGLVTDVGYFLERLEAELRTAVA' A
#
# COMPACT_ATOMS: atom_id res chain seq x y z
N MET A 1 -6.49 -7.03 5.41
CA MET A 1 -5.72 -6.22 4.44
C MET A 1 -5.50 -4.84 5.06
N CYS A 2 -4.35 -4.20 4.82
CA CYS A 2 -4.09 -2.82 5.23
C CYS A 2 -3.60 -2.04 4.00
N LEU A 3 -4.26 -0.92 3.70
CA LEU A 3 -3.89 0.01 2.65
C LEU A 3 -3.27 1.25 3.29
N MET A 4 -2.04 1.57 2.92
CA MET A 4 -1.24 2.66 3.46
C MET A 4 -1.03 3.71 2.37
N LEU A 5 -1.48 4.95 2.59
CA LEU A 5 -1.66 5.98 1.56
C LEU A 5 -0.88 7.25 1.92
N ALA A 6 0.26 7.49 1.28
CA ALA A 6 1.11 8.69 1.43
C ALA A 6 1.38 9.09 2.90
N SER A 7 1.50 8.10 3.79
CA SER A 7 1.54 8.28 5.25
C SER A 7 2.80 7.72 5.89
N ALA A 8 3.97 7.96 5.28
CA ALA A 8 5.28 7.40 5.61
C ALA A 8 5.48 6.88 7.06
N LEU A 9 5.41 7.76 8.07
CA LEU A 9 5.63 7.40 9.48
C LEU A 9 4.57 6.42 10.01
N HIS A 10 3.29 6.68 9.72
CA HIS A 10 2.20 5.79 10.12
C HIS A 10 2.29 4.44 9.40
N SER A 11 2.63 4.44 8.10
CA SER A 11 2.80 3.21 7.32
C SER A 11 3.87 2.31 7.92
N ILE A 12 5.02 2.89 8.30
CA ILE A 12 6.11 2.17 8.97
C ILE A 12 5.67 1.68 10.36
N ALA A 13 5.06 2.54 11.17
CA ALA A 13 4.62 2.19 12.51
C ALA A 13 3.58 1.06 12.49
N VAL A 14 2.57 1.14 11.62
CA VAL A 14 1.56 0.10 11.45
C VAL A 14 2.19 -1.17 10.88
N GLY A 15 3.08 -1.07 9.88
CA GLY A 15 3.82 -2.21 9.33
C GLY A 15 4.69 -2.95 10.36
N ASN A 16 5.12 -2.29 11.43
CA ASN A 16 5.80 -2.91 12.58
C ASN A 16 4.86 -3.72 13.48
N LEU A 17 3.61 -3.29 13.60
CA LEU A 17 2.62 -3.88 14.52
C LEU A 17 1.77 -4.96 13.85
N LEU A 18 1.67 -4.95 12.51
CA LEU A 18 0.87 -5.91 11.78
C LEU A 18 1.54 -7.29 11.74
N PRO A 19 0.80 -8.38 12.04
CA PRO A 19 1.30 -9.73 11.89
C PRO A 19 1.47 -10.11 10.40
N ALA A 20 2.43 -10.98 10.09
CA ALA A 20 2.81 -11.34 8.72
C ALA A 20 1.66 -11.82 7.82
N ARG A 21 0.60 -12.40 8.41
CA ARG A 21 -0.61 -12.86 7.68
C ARG A 21 -1.42 -11.73 7.03
N VAL A 22 -1.19 -10.47 7.40
CA VAL A 22 -1.97 -9.33 6.89
C VAL A 22 -1.37 -8.88 5.57
N LYS A 23 -2.15 -9.01 4.48
CA LYS A 23 -1.81 -8.39 3.19
C LYS A 23 -1.72 -6.88 3.33
N THR A 24 -0.58 -6.30 2.98
CA THR A 24 -0.32 -4.86 3.02
C THR A 24 -0.09 -4.31 1.62
N VAL A 25 -0.62 -3.12 1.36
CA VAL A 25 -0.36 -2.35 0.14
C VAL A 25 0.08 -0.97 0.58
N CYS A 26 1.27 -0.54 0.17
CA CYS A 26 1.78 0.80 0.42
C CYS A 26 1.86 1.59 -0.88
N VAL A 27 1.16 2.72 -0.93
CA VAL A 27 1.18 3.66 -2.04
C VAL A 27 1.78 4.96 -1.55
N ASP A 28 2.91 5.35 -2.14
CA ASP A 28 3.59 6.60 -1.80
C ASP A 28 4.36 7.09 -3.03
N ILE A 29 4.48 8.40 -3.21
CA ILE A 29 5.28 8.96 -4.30
C ILE A 29 6.79 8.83 -4.01
N THR A 30 7.16 8.67 -2.73
CA THR A 30 8.55 8.53 -2.31
C THR A 30 8.95 7.07 -2.21
N GLU A 31 9.85 6.63 -3.08
CA GLU A 31 10.31 5.23 -3.18
C GLU A 31 10.78 4.61 -1.85
N SER A 32 11.37 5.42 -0.96
CA SER A 32 11.95 4.93 0.29
C SER A 32 10.95 4.22 1.23
N VAL A 33 9.66 4.56 1.16
CA VAL A 33 8.64 3.98 2.06
C VAL A 33 8.12 2.64 1.55
N PRO A 34 7.64 2.52 0.29
CA PRO A 34 7.20 1.25 -0.26
C PRO A 34 8.30 0.18 -0.24
N VAL A 35 9.55 0.55 -0.50
CA VAL A 35 10.70 -0.38 -0.44
C VAL A 35 10.91 -0.92 0.98
N LYS A 36 10.90 -0.05 1.99
CA LYS A 36 11.07 -0.45 3.41
C LYS A 36 9.97 -1.42 3.87
N LEU A 37 8.75 -1.23 3.40
CA LEU A 37 7.61 -2.07 3.78
C LEU A 37 7.55 -3.37 2.98
N SER A 38 7.93 -3.34 1.70
CA SER A 38 7.95 -4.54 0.83
C SER A 38 9.02 -5.55 1.25
N ASN A 39 10.11 -5.09 1.89
CA ASN A 39 11.16 -5.96 2.43
C ASN A 39 10.71 -6.83 3.63
N ARG A 40 9.49 -6.69 4.14
CA ARG A 40 8.96 -7.51 5.26
C ARG A 40 8.44 -8.89 4.86
N GLY A 41 8.54 -9.25 3.59
CA GLY A 41 8.11 -10.53 3.06
C GLY A 41 7.37 -10.34 1.74
N THR A 42 7.99 -10.79 0.66
CA THR A 42 7.55 -10.61 -0.74
C THR A 42 6.19 -11.23 -1.06
N LEU A 43 5.66 -12.12 -0.22
CA LEU A 43 4.36 -12.77 -0.44
C LEU A 43 3.17 -11.96 0.09
N HIS A 44 3.39 -10.97 0.97
CA HIS A 44 2.31 -10.32 1.71
C HIS A 44 2.33 -8.79 1.66
N ALA A 45 3.37 -8.17 1.12
CA ALA A 45 3.50 -6.71 1.00
C ALA A 45 3.70 -6.27 -0.46
N VAL A 46 2.85 -5.36 -0.93
CA VAL A 46 2.97 -4.73 -2.26
C VAL A 46 3.32 -3.26 -2.07
N GLY A 47 4.41 -2.82 -2.69
CA GLY A 47 4.82 -1.41 -2.73
C GLY A 47 4.56 -0.80 -4.10
N LEU A 48 3.87 0.34 -4.14
CA LEU A 48 3.59 1.11 -5.36
C LEU A 48 4.17 2.51 -5.22
N VAL A 49 5.07 2.86 -6.14
CA VAL A 49 5.64 4.21 -6.23
C VAL A 49 4.83 5.00 -7.25
N THR A 50 3.86 5.77 -6.77
CA THR A 50 2.95 6.56 -7.63
C THR A 50 2.27 7.67 -6.83
N ASP A 51 1.62 8.60 -7.53
CA ASP A 51 0.75 9.57 -6.89
C ASP A 51 -0.48 8.88 -6.28
N VAL A 52 -0.80 9.24 -5.03
CA VAL A 52 -1.86 8.59 -4.27
C VAL A 52 -3.25 8.95 -4.80
N GLY A 53 -3.44 10.17 -5.31
CA GLY A 53 -4.70 10.61 -5.91
C GLY A 53 -4.99 9.83 -7.20
N TYR A 54 -4.00 9.76 -8.10
CA TYR A 54 -4.08 8.96 -9.32
C TYR A 54 -4.40 7.48 -9.03
N PHE A 55 -3.75 6.89 -8.02
CA PHE A 55 -4.03 5.52 -7.61
C PHE A 55 -5.49 5.33 -7.18
N LEU A 56 -6.03 6.25 -6.37
CA LEU A 56 -7.40 6.15 -5.87
C LEU A 56 -8.44 6.32 -6.99
N GLU A 57 -8.23 7.25 -7.92
CA GLU A 57 -9.08 7.41 -9.10
C GLU A 57 -9.13 6.12 -9.93
N ARG A 58 -7.95 5.52 -10.18
CA ARG A 58 -7.86 4.27 -10.95
C ARG A 58 -8.51 3.11 -10.21
N LEU A 59 -8.31 3.02 -8.89
CA LEU A 59 -8.92 2.00 -8.04
C LEU A 59 -10.45 2.11 -8.03
N GLU A 60 -10.99 3.32 -7.92
CA GLU A 60 -12.43 3.56 -7.99
C GLU A 60 -13.00 3.08 -9.34
N ALA A 61 -12.35 3.45 -10.44
CA ALA A 61 -12.78 3.03 -11.78
C ALA A 61 -12.84 1.50 -11.93
N GLU A 62 -11.81 0.78 -11.45
CA GLU A 62 -11.77 -0.69 -11.48
C GLU A 62 -12.78 -1.34 -10.51
N LEU A 63 -13.08 -0.72 -9.37
CA LEU A 63 -14.11 -1.23 -8.46
C LEU A 63 -15.50 -1.09 -9.06
N ARG A 64 -15.78 0.00 -9.79
CA ARG A 64 -17.07 0.21 -10.47
C ARG A 64 -17.30 -0.83 -11.58
N THR A 65 -16.27 -1.24 -12.30
CA THR A 65 -16.38 -2.29 -13.33
C THR A 65 -16.52 -3.68 -12.72
N ALA A 66 -15.86 -3.96 -11.59
CA ALA A 66 -15.88 -5.27 -10.94
C ALA A 66 -17.16 -5.58 -10.15
N VAL A 67 -17.95 -4.56 -9.79
CA VAL A 67 -19.21 -4.70 -9.04
C VAL A 67 -20.44 -4.70 -9.96
N ALA A 68 -20.26 -4.41 -11.25
CA ALA A 68 -21.29 -4.53 -12.29
C ALA A 68 -21.41 -5.98 -12.80
#